data_AF-A0A521LKS8-F1
#
_entry.id   AF-A0A521LKS8-F1
#
_cell.length_a   1.000
_cell.length_b   1.000
_cell.length_c   1.000
_cell.angle_alpha   90.00
_cell.angle_beta   90.00
_cell.angle_gamma   90.00
#
_symmetry.space_group_name_H-M   'P 1'
#
loop_
_entity.id
_entity.type
_entity.pdbx_description
1 polymer ?
#
loop_
_entity_poly.entity_id
_entity_poly.type
_entity_poly.pdbx_seq_one_letter_code
_entity_poly.pdbx_strand_id
1 'polypeptide(L)'
;MTRQTDIAALLAKAELQLQAIVKEYSSSLHEQTIAAPLRVDIKNYCENLRSVLDYLAHGIREKHCPAANQKDRFYFPILPDAAQFASQAAKWFPGLQAAAPAVWAELEKCQPY
;
A
#
# COMPACT_ATOMS: atom_id res chain seq x y z
N MET A 1 11.98 -8.80 14.52
CA MET A 1 10.90 -7.82 14.25
C MET A 1 9.76 -8.54 13.57
N THR A 2 8.52 -8.22 13.92
CA THR A 2 7.33 -8.76 13.23
C THR A 2 6.83 -7.72 12.24
N ARG A 3 6.17 -8.15 11.14
CA ARG A 3 5.57 -7.22 10.17
C ARG A 3 4.61 -6.22 10.80
N GLN A 4 3.94 -6.60 11.89
CA GLN A 4 3.06 -5.68 12.62
C GLN A 4 3.83 -4.52 13.26
N THR A 5 5.01 -4.78 13.83
CA THR A 5 5.88 -3.72 14.34
C THR A 5 6.36 -2.80 13.21
N ASP A 6 6.73 -3.37 12.06
CA ASP A 6 7.18 -2.59 10.90
C ASP A 6 6.06 -1.73 10.31
N ILE A 7 4.84 -2.29 10.19
CA ILE A 7 3.63 -1.55 9.79
C ILE A 7 3.38 -0.37 10.75
N ALA A 8 3.40 -0.62 12.06
CA ALA A 8 3.14 0.44 13.05
C ALA A 8 4.22 1.54 12.98
N ALA A 9 5.49 1.17 12.82
CA ALA A 9 6.59 2.12 12.68
C ALA A 9 6.47 2.97 11.41
N LEU A 10 6.10 2.35 10.28
CA LEU A 10 5.89 3.06 9.01
C LEU A 10 4.70 4.03 9.10
N LEU A 11 3.59 3.63 9.70
CA LEU A 11 2.42 4.50 9.90
C LEU A 11 2.76 5.70 10.79
N ALA A 12 3.45 5.47 11.91
CA ALA A 12 3.89 6.56 12.78
C ALA A 12 4.86 7.52 12.07
N LYS A 13 5.76 6.99 11.23
CA LYS A 13 6.67 7.82 10.42
C LYS A 13 5.92 8.62 9.35
N ALA A 14 4.95 8.01 8.68
CA ALA A 14 4.14 8.66 7.66
C ALA A 14 3.32 9.82 8.24
N GLU A 15 2.76 9.66 9.44
CA GLU A 15 2.03 10.72 10.15
C GLU A 15 2.94 11.95 10.41
N LEU A 16 4.14 11.72 10.94
CA LEU A 16 5.11 12.81 11.17
C LEU A 16 5.56 13.47 9.86
N GLN A 17 5.74 12.69 8.79
CA GLN A 17 6.08 13.23 7.47
C GLN A 17 4.96 14.08 6.88
N LEU A 18 3.70 13.67 7.04
CA LEU A 18 2.56 14.44 6.55
C LEU A 18 2.50 15.83 7.19
N GLN A 19 2.74 15.92 8.50
CA GLN A 19 2.78 17.21 9.20
C GLN A 19 3.88 18.13 8.64
N ALA A 20 5.06 17.58 8.33
CA ALA A 20 6.15 18.34 7.71
C ALA A 20 5.80 18.78 6.28
N ILE A 21 5.22 17.89 5.47
CA ILE A 21 4.78 18.17 4.10
C ILE A 21 3.74 19.29 4.09
N VAL A 22 2.75 19.26 4.99
CA VAL A 22 1.70 20.29 5.08
C VAL A 22 2.30 21.66 5.38
N LYS A 23 3.27 21.72 6.31
CA LYS A 23 3.97 22.97 6.63
C LYS A 23 4.72 23.52 5.41
N GLU A 24 5.52 22.68 4.77
CA GLU A 24 6.34 23.08 3.62
C GLU A 24 5.49 23.45 2.39
N TYR A 25 4.39 22.72 2.17
CA TYR A 25 3.41 23.04 1.15
C TYR A 25 2.78 24.42 1.38
N SER A 26 2.45 24.76 2.63
CA SER A 26 1.91 26.08 2.98
C SER A 26 2.91 27.20 2.70
N SER A 27 4.20 26.99 3.00
CA SER A 27 5.27 27.92 2.62
C SER A 27 5.38 28.07 1.10
N SER A 28 5.38 26.94 0.36
CA SER A 28 5.44 26.93 -1.11
C SER A 28 4.27 27.67 -1.76
N LEU A 29 3.07 27.61 -1.18
CA LEU A 29 1.91 28.38 -1.64
C LEU A 29 2.12 29.88 -1.47
N HIS A 30 2.68 30.32 -0.34
CA HIS A 30 2.99 31.72 -0.09
C HIS A 30 4.06 32.24 -1.06
N GLU A 31 5.09 31.44 -1.31
CA GLU A 31 6.21 31.77 -2.20
C GLU A 31 5.89 31.57 -3.70
N GLN A 32 4.71 31.01 -4.02
CA GLN A 32 4.28 30.64 -5.37
C GLN A 32 5.29 29.77 -6.13
N THR A 33 6.11 29.01 -5.40
CA THR A 33 7.20 28.19 -5.94
C THR A 33 7.22 26.86 -5.22
N ILE A 34 7.25 25.75 -5.96
CA ILE A 34 7.32 24.41 -5.37
C ILE A 34 8.78 24.05 -5.12
N ALA A 35 9.18 24.00 -3.85
CA ALA A 35 10.51 23.58 -3.46
C ALA A 35 10.78 22.13 -3.92
N ALA A 36 11.96 21.87 -4.50
CA ALA A 36 12.32 20.51 -4.91
C ALA A 36 12.31 19.48 -3.75
N PRO A 37 12.75 19.84 -2.52
CA PRO A 37 12.65 18.95 -1.36
C PRO A 37 11.21 18.50 -1.05
N LEU A 38 10.21 19.38 -1.16
CA LEU A 38 8.81 19.04 -0.92
C LEU A 38 8.32 17.88 -1.81
N ARG A 39 8.74 17.86 -3.08
CA ARG A 39 8.40 16.75 -4.00
C ARG A 39 9.02 15.43 -3.56
N VAL A 40 10.24 15.46 -3.04
CA VAL A 40 10.92 14.27 -2.52
C VAL A 40 10.22 13.76 -1.26
N ASP A 41 9.79 14.66 -0.37
CA ASP A 41 9.08 14.29 0.85
C ASP A 41 7.72 13.65 0.55
N ILE A 42 6.95 14.22 -0.39
CA ILE A 42 5.68 13.64 -0.85
C ILE A 42 5.89 12.24 -1.43
N LYS A 43 6.91 12.06 -2.29
CA LYS A 43 7.26 10.73 -2.82
C LYS A 43 7.54 9.74 -1.69
N ASN A 44 8.41 10.11 -0.76
CA ASN A 44 8.82 9.21 0.34
C ASN A 44 7.66 8.88 1.27
N TYR A 45 6.74 9.82 1.52
CA TYR A 45 5.50 9.58 2.25
C TYR A 45 4.64 8.50 1.58
N CYS A 46 4.40 8.62 0.27
CA CYS A 46 3.65 7.63 -0.49
C CYS A 46 4.34 6.25 -0.51
N GLU A 47 5.67 6.20 -0.62
CA GLU A 47 6.45 4.96 -0.56
C GLU A 47 6.36 4.26 0.81
N ASN A 48 6.33 5.02 1.90
CA ASN A 48 6.12 4.47 3.25
C ASN A 48 4.73 3.88 3.42
N LEU A 49 3.69 4.58 2.94
CA LEU A 49 2.32 4.06 2.94
C LEU A 49 2.20 2.81 2.05
N ARG A 50 2.85 2.80 0.89
CA ARG A 50 2.86 1.62 0.02
C ARG A 50 3.48 0.40 0.70
N SER A 51 4.57 0.60 1.43
CA SER A 51 5.25 -0.47 2.17
C SER A 51 4.35 -1.12 3.22
N VAL A 52 3.49 -0.35 3.89
CA VAL A 52 2.48 -0.87 4.83
C VAL A 52 1.53 -1.84 4.12
N LEU A 53 1.02 -1.43 2.96
CA LEU A 53 0.12 -2.26 2.16
C LEU A 53 0.79 -3.56 1.70
N ASP A 54 2.05 -3.47 1.26
CA ASP A 54 2.79 -4.66 0.82
C ASP A 54 3.06 -5.63 1.98
N TYR A 55 3.32 -5.15 3.20
CA TYR A 55 3.37 -6.02 4.38
C TYR A 55 2.04 -6.72 4.68
N LEU A 56 0.91 -6.03 4.50
CA LEU A 56 -0.42 -6.64 4.61
C LEU A 56 -0.63 -7.71 3.53
N ALA A 57 -0.22 -7.44 2.30
CA ALA A 57 -0.28 -8.42 1.21
C ALA A 57 0.49 -9.70 1.56
N HIS A 58 1.70 -9.57 2.11
CA HIS A 58 2.46 -10.72 2.61
C HIS A 58 1.70 -11.50 3.69
N GLY A 59 1.12 -10.80 4.67
CA GLY A 59 0.31 -11.43 5.72
C GLY A 59 -0.91 -12.19 5.18
N ILE A 60 -1.63 -11.61 4.22
CA ILE A 60 -2.78 -12.24 3.56
C ILE A 60 -2.34 -13.50 2.81
N ARG A 61 -1.30 -13.40 1.97
CA ARG A 61 -0.83 -14.50 1.12
C ARG A 61 -0.34 -15.68 1.94
N GLU A 62 0.46 -15.44 2.97
CA GLU A 62 0.96 -16.51 3.84
C GLU A 62 -0.14 -17.21 4.63
N LYS A 63 -1.16 -16.46 5.08
CA LYS A 63 -2.24 -17.02 5.89
C LYS A 63 -3.29 -17.77 5.06
N HIS A 64 -3.58 -17.28 3.85
CA HIS A 64 -4.75 -17.73 3.08
C HIS A 64 -4.41 -18.37 1.73
N CYS A 65 -3.16 -18.28 1.25
CA CYS A 65 -2.75 -18.80 -0.06
C CYS A 65 -1.61 -19.83 0.08
N PRO A 66 -1.85 -21.01 0.68
CA PRO A 66 -0.80 -22.00 0.94
C PRO A 66 -0.17 -22.58 -0.33
N ALA A 67 -0.89 -22.54 -1.46
CA ALA A 67 -0.40 -23.00 -2.76
C ALA A 67 0.42 -21.91 -3.51
N ALA A 68 0.60 -20.73 -2.92
CA ALA A 68 1.29 -19.64 -3.57
C ALA A 68 2.80 -19.90 -3.68
N ASN A 69 3.37 -19.69 -4.86
CA ASN A 69 4.80 -19.82 -5.06
C ASN A 69 5.56 -18.69 -4.34
N GLN A 70 6.41 -19.06 -3.40
CA GLN A 70 7.20 -18.12 -2.59
C GLN A 70 8.21 -17.30 -3.39
N LYS A 71 8.59 -17.75 -4.60
CA LYS A 71 9.52 -17.03 -5.48
C LYS A 71 8.84 -15.95 -6.32
N ASP A 72 7.51 -15.96 -6.41
CA ASP A 72 6.79 -14.97 -7.21
C ASP A 72 6.84 -13.61 -6.55
N ARG A 73 7.13 -12.59 -7.35
CA ARG A 73 6.95 -11.20 -6.95
C ARG A 73 5.45 -10.86 -6.99
N PHE A 74 4.97 -10.27 -5.92
CA PHE A 74 3.60 -9.84 -5.76
C PHE A 74 3.57 -8.60 -4.88
N TYR A 75 2.44 -7.90 -4.91
CA TYR A 75 2.25 -6.68 -4.16
C TYR A 75 0.80 -6.55 -3.70
N PHE A 76 0.49 -5.53 -2.89
CA PHE A 76 -0.89 -5.20 -2.57
C PHE A 76 -1.63 -4.76 -3.86
N PRO A 77 -2.79 -5.33 -4.18
CA PRO A 77 -3.46 -5.10 -5.46
C PRO A 77 -4.15 -3.75 -5.43
N ILE A 78 -3.56 -2.74 -6.10
CA ILE A 78 -4.21 -1.46 -6.40
C ILE A 78 -4.23 -1.36 -7.92
N LEU A 79 -5.38 -1.60 -8.53
CA LEU A 79 -5.51 -1.81 -9.97
C LEU A 79 -6.62 -0.93 -10.56
N PRO A 80 -6.48 -0.51 -11.82
CA PRO A 80 -7.29 0.58 -12.38
C PRO A 80 -8.72 0.18 -12.73
N ASP A 81 -9.04 -1.11 -12.81
CA ASP A 81 -10.39 -1.61 -13.11
C ASP A 81 -10.64 -3.01 -12.54
N ALA A 82 -11.92 -3.40 -12.50
CA ALA A 82 -12.39 -4.67 -11.94
C ALA A 82 -11.82 -5.91 -12.66
N ALA A 83 -11.62 -5.86 -13.98
CA ALA A 83 -11.10 -6.99 -14.74
C ALA A 83 -9.61 -7.21 -14.47
N GLN A 84 -8.83 -6.13 -14.40
CA GLN A 84 -7.43 -6.17 -13.98
C GLN A 84 -7.31 -6.61 -12.53
N PHE A 85 -8.17 -6.11 -11.64
CA PHE A 85 -8.23 -6.57 -10.25
C PHE A 85 -8.45 -8.08 -10.17
N ALA A 86 -9.53 -8.58 -10.76
CA ALA A 86 -9.88 -10.01 -10.69
C ALA A 86 -8.75 -10.90 -11.23
N SER A 87 -8.18 -10.56 -12.39
CA SER A 87 -7.14 -11.36 -13.02
C SER A 87 -5.80 -11.33 -12.25
N GLN A 88 -5.34 -10.16 -11.85
CA GLN A 88 -4.03 -10.00 -11.21
C GLN A 88 -4.05 -10.36 -9.73
N ALA A 89 -5.14 -10.07 -9.00
CA ALA A 89 -5.32 -10.49 -7.62
C ALA A 89 -5.45 -12.02 -7.52
N ALA A 90 -6.15 -12.67 -8.44
CA ALA A 90 -6.20 -14.14 -8.48
C ALA A 90 -4.81 -14.76 -8.69
N LYS A 91 -3.95 -14.12 -9.50
CA LYS A 91 -2.56 -14.56 -9.69
C LYS A 91 -1.69 -14.34 -8.45
N TRP A 92 -1.79 -13.18 -7.80
CA TRP A 92 -0.98 -12.85 -6.62
C TRP A 92 -1.44 -13.58 -5.36
N PHE A 93 -2.75 -13.81 -5.22
CA PHE A 93 -3.39 -14.43 -4.07
C PHE A 93 -4.21 -15.66 -4.49
N PRO A 94 -3.55 -16.72 -4.98
CA PRO A 94 -4.23 -17.89 -5.51
C PRO A 94 -5.08 -18.57 -4.43
N GLY A 95 -6.37 -18.74 -4.71
CA GLY A 95 -7.33 -19.37 -3.81
C GLY A 95 -7.92 -18.44 -2.74
N LEU A 96 -7.52 -17.16 -2.67
CA LEU A 96 -7.97 -16.24 -1.64
C LEU A 96 -9.49 -16.04 -1.62
N GLN A 97 -10.11 -15.87 -2.78
CA GLN A 97 -11.55 -15.64 -2.88
C GLN A 97 -12.38 -16.78 -2.25
N ALA A 98 -11.91 -18.02 -2.37
CA ALA A 98 -12.56 -19.17 -1.76
C ALA A 98 -12.20 -19.33 -0.27
N ALA A 99 -10.93 -19.14 0.08
CA ALA A 99 -10.44 -19.36 1.45
C ALA A 99 -10.84 -18.25 2.43
N ALA A 100 -10.96 -17.00 1.96
CA ALA A 100 -11.29 -15.83 2.76
C ALA A 100 -12.05 -14.78 1.91
N PRO A 101 -13.32 -15.05 1.54
CA PRO A 101 -14.12 -14.16 0.69
C PRO A 101 -14.29 -12.75 1.28
N ALA A 102 -14.33 -12.62 2.61
CA ALA A 102 -14.39 -11.31 3.27
C ALA A 102 -13.12 -10.47 3.03
N VAL A 103 -11.93 -11.10 3.06
CA VAL A 103 -10.66 -10.40 2.77
C VAL A 103 -10.61 -9.99 1.30
N TRP A 104 -11.08 -10.86 0.39
CA TRP A 104 -11.20 -10.53 -1.03
C TRP A 104 -12.09 -9.29 -1.23
N ALA A 105 -13.27 -9.27 -0.60
CA ALA A 105 -14.19 -8.14 -0.69
C ALA A 105 -13.59 -6.83 -0.17
N GLU A 106 -12.81 -6.86 0.92
CA GLU A 106 -12.11 -5.68 1.41
C GLU A 106 -11.01 -5.21 0.45
N LEU A 107 -10.29 -6.13 -0.21
CA LEU A 107 -9.34 -5.76 -1.26
C LEU A 107 -10.06 -5.08 -2.43
N GLU A 108 -11.17 -5.64 -2.88
CA GLU A 108 -11.97 -5.10 -4.00
C GLU A 108 -12.58 -3.72 -3.68
N LYS A 109 -13.06 -3.54 -2.45
CA LYS A 109 -13.61 -2.27 -1.97
C LYS A 109 -12.58 -1.14 -1.92
N CYS A 110 -11.31 -1.47 -1.73
CA CYS A 110 -10.22 -0.49 -1.69
C CYS A 110 -9.72 -0.05 -3.08
N GLN A 111 -10.31 -0.56 -4.15
CA GLN A 111 -9.86 -0.22 -5.50
C GLN A 111 -10.33 1.18 -5.94
N PRO A 112 -9.58 1.85 -6.83
CA PRO A 112 -9.86 3.22 -7.26
C PRO A 112 -10.95 3.36 -8.34
N TYR A 113 -11.70 2.29 -8.67
CA TYR A 113 -12.71 2.28 -9.75
C TYR A 113 -14.14 2.19 -9.22
#